data_AF-Q9AMK5-F1
#
_entry.id   AF-Q9AMK5-F1
#
_cell.length_a   1.000
_cell.length_b   1.000
_cell.length_c   1.000
_cell.angle_alpha   90.00
_cell.angle_beta   90.00
_cell.angle_gamma   90.00
#
_symmetry.space_group_name_H-M   'P 1'
#
loop_
_entity.id
_entity.type
_entity.pdbx_description
1 polymer ?
#
loop_
_entity_poly.entity_id
_entity_poly.type
_entity_poly.pdbx_seq_one_letter_code
_entity_poly.pdbx_strand_id
1 'polypeptide(L)'
;RERALAVHAADLAAGTGRVFLPHALARKYPNADAVPGWQYLFPSARQSADPRSGRWGRHHVSEEILRRAVAGWRRRAGIAKPATCHTLRHSFATH
;
A
#
# COMPACT_ATOMS: atom_id res chain seq x y z
N ARG A 1 6.53 -1.17 10.60
CA ARG A 1 5.31 -1.81 11.17
C ARG A 1 4.60 -0.87 12.15
N GLU A 2 5.29 -0.33 13.16
CA GLU A 2 4.71 0.57 14.18
C GLU A 2 3.95 1.77 13.58
N ARG A 3 4.53 2.47 12.61
CA ARG A 3 3.85 3.57 11.91
C ARG A 3 2.50 3.17 11.30
N ALA A 4 2.44 2.01 10.64
CA ALA A 4 1.20 1.55 10.00
C ALA A 4 0.12 1.24 11.04
N LEU A 5 0.50 0.65 12.18
CA LEU A 5 -0.40 0.41 13.30
C LEU A 5 -0.91 1.71 13.93
N ALA A 6 -0.04 2.70 14.11
CA ALA A 6 -0.41 4.01 14.64
C ALA A 6 -1.38 4.75 13.71
N VAL A 7 -1.10 4.74 12.40
CA VAL A 7 -2.00 5.32 11.38
C VAL A 7 -3.35 4.62 11.39
N HIS A 8 -3.36 3.28 11.43
CA HIS A 8 -4.59 2.49 11.50
C HIS A 8 -5.42 2.82 12.74
N ALA A 9 -4.79 2.89 13.92
CA ALA A 9 -5.48 3.25 15.15
C ALA A 9 -6.12 4.65 15.07
N ALA A 10 -5.42 5.61 14.47
CA ALA A 10 -5.97 6.95 14.24
C ALA A 10 -7.15 6.94 13.24
N ASP A 11 -7.04 6.19 12.14
CA ASP A 11 -8.12 6.07 11.17
C ASP A 11 -9.35 5.36 11.78
N LEU A 12 -9.15 4.36 12.63
CA LEU A 12 -10.24 3.70 13.38
C LEU A 12 -10.97 4.68 14.30
N ALA A 13 -10.23 5.48 15.07
CA ALA A 13 -10.80 6.52 15.93
C ALA A 13 -11.60 7.56 15.12
N ALA A 14 -11.19 7.82 13.87
CA ALA A 14 -11.88 8.71 12.94
C ALA A 14 -13.01 8.02 12.13
N GLY A 15 -13.33 6.75 12.39
CA GLY A 15 -14.38 6.00 11.68
C GLY A 15 -14.03 5.57 10.25
N THR A 16 -12.77 5.70 9.84
CA THR A 16 -12.27 5.48 8.46
C THR A 16 -11.20 4.38 8.37
N GLY A 17 -10.93 3.68 9.48
CA GLY A 17 -9.93 2.61 9.60
C GLY A 17 -10.39 1.26 9.03
N ARG A 18 -11.20 1.24 7.97
CA ARG A 18 -11.62 0.02 7.29
C ARG A 18 -10.95 -0.08 5.93
N VAL A 19 -10.34 -1.23 5.64
CA VAL A 19 -9.71 -1.51 4.35
C VAL A 19 -10.67 -2.22 3.39
N PHE A 20 -10.44 -2.04 2.10
CA PHE A 20 -11.13 -2.86 1.09
C PHE A 20 -10.76 -4.34 1.25
N LEU A 21 -11.78 -5.19 1.31
CA LEU A 21 -11.63 -6.65 1.22
C LEU A 21 -12.35 -7.17 -0.04
N PRO A 22 -11.72 -8.07 -0.82
CA PRO A 22 -12.41 -8.78 -1.90
C PRO A 22 -13.66 -9.50 -1.39
N HIS A 23 -14.72 -9.55 -2.20
CA HIS A 23 -16.05 -10.06 -1.82
C HIS A 23 -16.03 -11.41 -1.08
N ALA A 24 -15.26 -12.39 -1.57
CA ALA A 24 -15.17 -13.70 -0.93
C ALA A 24 -14.53 -13.63 0.48
N LEU A 25 -13.52 -12.77 0.66
CA LEU A 25 -12.86 -12.55 1.95
C LEU A 25 -13.75 -11.77 2.91
N ALA A 26 -14.41 -10.71 2.43
CA ALA A 26 -15.36 -9.93 3.22
C ALA A 26 -16.51 -10.81 3.75
N ARG A 27 -17.01 -11.74 2.93
CA ARG A 27 -18.06 -12.69 3.37
C ARG A 27 -17.55 -13.71 4.40
N LYS A 28 -16.32 -14.21 4.22
CA LYS A 28 -15.72 -15.20 5.13
C LYS A 28 -15.31 -14.58 6.46
N TYR A 29 -14.85 -13.34 6.45
CA TYR A 29 -14.33 -12.61 7.62
C TYR A 29 -14.90 -11.18 7.68
N PRO A 30 -16.13 -11.00 8.19
CA PRO A 30 -16.87 -9.73 8.08
C PRO A 30 -16.24 -8.56 8.84
N ASN A 31 -15.42 -8.83 9.87
CA ASN A 31 -14.75 -7.80 10.67
C ASN A 31 -13.26 -7.69 10.40
N ALA A 32 -12.72 -8.45 9.44
CA ALA A 32 -11.29 -8.45 9.14
C ALA A 32 -10.80 -7.10 8.61
N ASP A 33 -11.69 -6.34 7.96
CA ASP A 33 -11.39 -5.04 7.37
C ASP A 33 -10.96 -3.97 8.38
N ALA A 34 -11.26 -4.14 9.68
CA ALA A 34 -10.83 -3.25 10.76
C ALA A 34 -9.66 -3.81 11.59
N VAL A 35 -9.25 -5.05 11.34
CA VAL A 35 -8.21 -5.73 12.12
C VAL A 35 -6.83 -5.31 11.62
N PRO A 36 -5.85 -5.00 12.51
CA PRO A 36 -4.52 -4.53 12.10
C PRO A 36 -3.78 -5.46 11.14
N GLY A 37 -3.98 -6.78 11.26
CA GLY A 37 -3.34 -7.78 10.40
C GLY A 37 -3.80 -7.77 8.93
N TRP A 38 -4.92 -7.11 8.64
CA TRP A 38 -5.47 -6.99 7.29
C TRP A 38 -5.19 -5.63 6.64
N GLN A 39 -4.59 -4.70 7.39
CA GLN A 39 -4.28 -3.36 6.89
C GLN A 39 -3.04 -3.36 6.01
N TYR A 40 -2.96 -2.36 5.14
CA TYR A 40 -1.76 -2.15 4.33
C TYR A 40 -0.56 -1.79 5.21
N LEU A 41 0.57 -2.48 4.99
CA LEU A 41 1.84 -2.16 5.65
C LEU A 41 2.41 -0.79 5.22
N PHE A 42 2.10 -0.39 3.99
CA PHE A 42 2.46 0.89 3.40
C PHE A 42 1.19 1.68 3.04
N PRO A 43 0.46 2.21 4.03
CA PRO A 43 -0.75 2.97 3.77
C PRO A 43 -0.40 4.29 3.07
N SER A 44 -1.29 4.72 2.18
CA SER A 44 -1.21 6.04 1.54
C SER A 44 -1.20 7.14 2.58
N ALA A 45 -0.41 8.19 2.34
CA ALA A 45 -0.38 9.38 3.19
C ALA A 45 -1.74 10.10 3.23
N ARG A 46 -2.56 9.96 2.18
CA ARG A 46 -3.89 10.55 2.06
C ARG A 46 -4.96 9.46 2.04
N GLN A 47 -6.10 9.78 2.64
CA GLN A 47 -7.33 9.01 2.49
C GLN A 47 -8.01 9.37 1.17
N SER A 48 -8.84 8.46 0.67
CA SER A 48 -9.64 8.64 -0.53
C SER A 48 -10.94 7.85 -0.42
N ALA A 49 -11.94 8.23 -1.21
CA ALA A 49 -13.11 7.39 -1.43
C ALA A 49 -12.74 6.18 -2.29
N ASP A 50 -13.11 4.98 -1.84
CA ASP A 50 -13.06 3.78 -2.69
C ASP A 50 -14.09 3.94 -3.82
N PRO A 51 -13.68 3.91 -5.10
CA PRO A 51 -14.60 4.08 -6.21
C PRO A 51 -15.65 2.96 -6.33
N ARG A 52 -15.44 1.81 -5.69
CA ARG A 52 -16.37 0.66 -5.74
C ARG A 52 -17.45 0.74 -4.67
N SER A 53 -17.09 1.16 -3.45
CA SER A 53 -17.98 1.15 -2.29
C SER A 53 -18.37 2.54 -1.80
N GLY A 54 -17.73 3.60 -2.28
CA GLY A 54 -17.88 4.98 -1.78
C GLY A 54 -17.31 5.19 -0.37
N ARG A 55 -16.76 4.16 0.26
CA ARG A 55 -16.25 4.25 1.63
C ARG A 55 -14.96 5.05 1.65
N TRP A 56 -14.84 5.91 2.66
CA TRP A 56 -13.64 6.69 2.90
C TRP A 56 -12.63 5.86 3.69
N GLY A 57 -11.38 5.80 3.22
CA GLY A 57 -10.33 5.04 3.88
C GLY A 57 -8.97 5.21 3.20
N ARG A 58 -7.98 4.42 3.64
CA ARG A 58 -6.64 4.42 3.04
C ARG A 58 -6.46 3.21 2.13
N HIS A 59 -5.92 3.48 0.95
CA HIS A 59 -5.34 2.46 0.10
C HIS A 59 -3.85 2.29 0.39
N HIS A 60 -3.18 1.33 -0.26
CA HIS A 60 -1.72 1.30 -0.25
C HIS A 60 -1.13 2.50 -1.01
N VAL A 61 0.13 2.81 -0.73
CA VAL A 61 0.89 3.81 -1.49
C VAL A 61 0.83 3.53 -2.99
N SER A 62 0.66 4.58 -3.80
CA SER A 62 0.62 4.44 -5.26
C SER A 62 1.91 3.83 -5.80
N GLU A 63 1.77 2.86 -6.70
CA GLU A 63 2.89 2.23 -7.41
C GLU A 63 3.69 3.25 -8.23
N GLU A 64 3.05 4.31 -8.70
CA GLU A 64 3.70 5.37 -9.45
C GLU A 64 4.75 6.11 -8.62
N ILE A 65 4.47 6.34 -7.33
CA ILE A 65 5.41 6.98 -6.41
C ILE A 65 6.67 6.12 -6.31
N LEU A 66 6.51 4.80 -6.15
CA LEU A 66 7.64 3.87 -6.07
C LEU A 66 8.43 3.84 -7.39
N ARG A 67 7.75 3.76 -8.53
CA ARG A 67 8.40 3.78 -9.86
C ARG A 67 9.21 5.05 -10.09
N ARG A 68 8.65 6.22 -9.75
CA ARG A 68 9.34 7.51 -9.87
C ARG A 68 10.55 7.59 -8.92
N ALA A 69 10.42 7.09 -7.69
CA ALA A 69 11.52 7.06 -6.73
C ALA A 69 12.68 6.20 -7.23
N VAL A 70 12.41 4.99 -7.72
CA VAL A 70 13.42 4.09 -8.29
C VAL A 70 14.12 4.72 -9.50
N ALA A 71 13.37 5.34 -10.41
CA ALA A 71 13.95 6.07 -11.53
C ALA A 71 14.86 7.23 -11.07
N GLY A 72 14.45 7.95 -10.03
CA GLY A 72 15.26 9.00 -9.40
C GLY A 72 16.55 8.48 -8.77
N TRP A 73 16.49 7.38 -8.01
CA TRP A 73 17.65 6.73 -7.41
C TRP A 73 18.62 6.22 -8.46
N ARG A 74 18.12 5.58 -9.51
CA ARG A 74 18.94 5.11 -10.65
C ARG A 74 19.80 6.23 -11.23
N ARG A 75 19.19 7.39 -11.49
CA ARG A 75 19.90 8.57 -12.04
C ARG A 75 20.96 9.08 -11.06
N ARG A 76 20.62 9.19 -9.77
CA ARG A 76 21.57 9.66 -8.74
C ARG A 76 22.73 8.69 -8.51
N ALA A 77 22.49 7.39 -8.68
CA ALA A 77 23.50 6.36 -8.58
C ALA A 77 24.39 6.24 -9.83
N GLY A 78 24.18 7.06 -10.88
CA GLY A 78 24.95 6.99 -12.11
C GLY A 78 24.71 5.72 -12.94
N ILE A 79 23.62 4.99 -12.68
CA ILE A 79 23.32 3.74 -13.38
C ILE A 79 22.73 4.08 -14.76
N ALA A 80 23.54 3.89 -15.81
CA ALA A 80 23.15 4.15 -17.19
C ALA A 80 22.10 3.15 -17.71
N LYS A 81 22.21 1.88 -17.32
CA LYS A 81 21.28 0.82 -17.74
C LYS A 81 19.86 1.12 -17.23
N PRO A 82 18.80 0.83 -18.01
CA PRO A 82 17.43 0.92 -17.52
C PRO A 82 17.23 -0.02 -16.32
N ALA A 83 16.92 0.55 -15.16
CA ALA A 83 16.57 -0.18 -13.95
C ALA A 83 15.19 0.27 -13.45
N THR A 84 14.34 -0.71 -13.17
CA THR A 84 12.97 -0.53 -12.65
C THR A 84 12.72 -1.51 -11.49
N CYS A 85 11.55 -1.41 -10.83
CA CYS A 85 11.15 -2.41 -9.83
C CYS A 85 11.17 -3.84 -10.40
N HIS A 86 10.83 -4.02 -11.68
CA HIS A 86 10.86 -5.34 -12.32
C HIS A 86 12.30 -5.85 -12.50
N THR A 87 13.24 -4.96 -12.81
CA THR A 87 14.67 -5.29 -12.87
C THR A 87 15.16 -5.82 -11.52
N LEU A 88 14.77 -5.17 -10.42
CA LEU A 88 15.14 -5.62 -9.07
C LEU A 88 14.58 -7.02 -8.76
N ARG A 89 13.33 -7.28 -9.14
CA ARG A 89 12.72 -8.61 -9.00
C ARG A 89 13.49 -9.67 -9.81
N HIS A 90 13.88 -9.37 -11.04
CA HIS A 90 14.68 -10.29 -11.84
C HIS A 90 16.04 -10.56 -11.23
N SER A 91 16.74 -9.52 -10.77
CA SER A 91 18.04 -9.67 -10.11
C SER A 91 17.96 -10.59 -8.88
N PHE A 92 16.89 -10.50 -8.09
CA PHE A 92 16.65 -11.41 -6.95
C PHE A 92 16.39 -12.86 -7.39
N ALA A 93 15.81 -13.10 -8.56
CA ALA A 93 15.58 -14.47 -9.04
C ALA A 93 16.85 -15.10 -9.65
N THR A 94 17.80 -14.28 -10.10
CA THR A 94 19.03 -14.75 -10.75
C THR A 94 20.22 -14.88 -9.80
N HIS A 95 20.18 -14.25 -8.62
CA HIS A 95 21.23 -14.27 -7.60
C HIS A 95 20.67 -14.87 -6.31
#